data_AF-A0A4P5VU06-F1
#
_entry.id   AF-A0A4P5VU06-F1
#
_cell.length_a   1.000
_cell.length_b   1.000
_cell.length_c   1.000
_cell.angle_alpha   90.00
_cell.angle_beta   90.00
_cell.angle_gamma   90.00
#
_symmetry.space_group_name_H-M   'P 1'
#
loop_
_entity.id
_entity.type
_entity.pdbx_description
1 polymer ?
#
loop_
_entity_poly.entity_id
_entity_poly.type
_entity_poly.pdbx_seq_one_letter_code
_entity_poly.pdbx_strand_id
1 'polypeptide(L)'
;MRWRVATLIVVVVVGVIVTTSVGAGMWRGEPAAVPARCTDFWRREHAVDCRIRLAVEAFARNPVAGKAAIAALPEPFERDYAWYRVVETVASCREYCKHIGEPTFVESCLSVVARPWKHASGTKCPETAKILADPVKPAVEEDRAEVPRVGHIDVKAGDAGAIQATIRASKGRIETCVQVALMIDPSTAGRVGVGFDLSQGLAQNVVVTKNTTANDELARCIAKQVGKMRFDPELVAHVDEYAWVVSGR
;
A
#
# COMPACT_ATOMS: atom_id res chain seq x y z
N MET A 1 -36.66 -43.89 -78.21
CA MET A 1 -35.22 -44.04 -77.92
C MET A 1 -34.84 -43.01 -76.87
N ARG A 2 -34.64 -43.43 -75.61
CA ARG A 2 -34.37 -42.54 -74.46
C ARG A 2 -32.88 -42.62 -74.13
N TRP A 3 -32.17 -41.51 -74.26
CA TRP A 3 -30.78 -41.38 -73.83
C TRP A 3 -30.74 -41.00 -72.35
N ARG A 4 -29.99 -41.74 -71.53
CA ARG A 4 -29.71 -41.41 -70.12
C ARG A 4 -28.45 -40.56 -70.06
N VAL A 5 -28.57 -39.34 -69.56
CA VAL A 5 -27.43 -38.47 -69.23
C VAL A 5 -26.96 -38.83 -67.83
N ALA A 6 -25.74 -39.34 -67.71
CA ALA A 6 -25.10 -39.61 -66.43
C ALA A 6 -24.51 -38.31 -65.86
N THR A 7 -24.96 -37.92 -64.67
CA THR A 7 -24.45 -36.75 -63.93
C THR A 7 -23.23 -37.18 -63.13
N LEU A 8 -22.07 -36.58 -63.42
CA LEU A 8 -20.82 -36.79 -62.72
C LEU A 8 -20.79 -35.91 -61.46
N ILE A 9 -20.74 -36.51 -60.27
CA ILE A 9 -20.59 -35.79 -59.00
C ILE A 9 -19.09 -35.76 -58.66
N VAL A 10 -18.50 -34.57 -58.71
CA VAL A 10 -17.12 -34.32 -58.25
C VAL A 10 -17.16 -34.01 -56.76
N VAL A 11 -16.66 -34.93 -55.94
CA VAL A 11 -16.50 -34.70 -54.50
C VAL A 11 -15.15 -34.01 -54.26
N VAL A 12 -15.20 -32.74 -53.90
CA VAL A 12 -14.01 -31.98 -53.48
C VAL A 12 -13.76 -32.26 -52.01
N VAL A 13 -12.70 -33.01 -51.71
CA VAL A 13 -12.22 -33.27 -50.35
C VAL A 13 -11.38 -32.07 -49.91
N VAL A 14 -11.93 -31.22 -49.06
CA VAL A 14 -11.20 -30.12 -48.41
C VAL A 14 -10.42 -30.71 -47.23
N GLY A 15 -9.12 -30.89 -47.41
CA GLY A 15 -8.20 -31.28 -46.34
C GLY A 15 -7.98 -30.14 -45.36
N VAL A 16 -8.43 -30.32 -44.11
CA VAL A 16 -8.12 -29.44 -42.99
C VAL A 16 -6.72 -29.79 -42.49
N ILE A 17 -5.73 -28.94 -42.77
CA ILE A 17 -4.39 -29.04 -42.19
C ILE A 17 -4.46 -28.46 -40.78
N VAL A 18 -4.46 -29.34 -39.78
CA VAL A 18 -4.30 -28.96 -38.36
C VAL A 18 -2.81 -28.80 -38.08
N THR A 19 -2.32 -27.55 -38.12
CA THR A 19 -0.98 -27.19 -37.64
C THR A 19 -0.98 -27.13 -36.12
N THR A 20 -0.61 -28.23 -35.46
CA THR A 20 -0.23 -28.20 -34.05
C THR A 20 1.15 -27.56 -33.91
N SER A 21 1.17 -26.25 -33.69
CA SER A 21 2.37 -25.53 -33.27
C SER A 21 2.69 -25.88 -31.82
N VAL A 22 3.53 -26.91 -31.64
CA VAL A 22 4.21 -27.16 -30.36
C VAL A 22 5.27 -26.07 -30.21
N GLY A 23 4.87 -24.93 -29.64
CA GLY A 23 5.76 -23.85 -29.26
C GLY A 23 6.63 -24.27 -28.08
N ALA A 24 7.72 -24.97 -28.36
CA ALA A 24 8.84 -25.11 -27.43
C ALA A 24 9.54 -23.74 -27.33
N GLY A 25 8.96 -22.86 -26.50
CA GLY A 25 9.51 -21.56 -26.16
C GLY A 25 10.82 -21.73 -25.40
N MET A 26 11.91 -21.50 -26.11
CA MET A 26 13.27 -21.39 -25.58
C MET A 26 13.37 -20.15 -24.67
N TRP A 27 13.01 -20.30 -23.39
CA TRP A 27 13.31 -19.31 -22.34
C TRP A 27 14.78 -19.42 -21.90
N ARG A 28 15.70 -19.06 -22.79
CA ARG A 28 17.01 -18.52 -22.38
C ARG A 28 16.78 -17.00 -22.37
N GLY A 29 16.46 -16.41 -21.23
CA GLY A 29 17.42 -16.16 -20.16
C GLY A 29 17.73 -14.66 -20.00
N GLU A 30 16.98 -13.75 -20.65
CA GLU A 30 17.00 -12.33 -20.32
C GLU A 30 15.94 -12.03 -19.24
N PRO A 31 16.31 -11.31 -18.16
CA PRO A 31 15.32 -10.85 -17.20
C PRO A 31 14.33 -9.96 -17.96
N ALA A 32 13.05 -10.31 -17.91
CA ALA A 32 12.00 -9.51 -18.51
C ALA A 32 12.14 -8.07 -17.98
N ALA A 33 12.55 -7.15 -18.86
CA ALA A 33 12.67 -5.75 -18.51
C ALA A 33 11.35 -5.29 -17.90
N VAL A 34 11.41 -4.62 -16.75
CA VAL A 34 10.21 -4.04 -16.13
C VAL A 34 9.55 -3.18 -17.20
N PRO A 35 8.31 -3.48 -17.63
CA PRO A 35 7.72 -2.79 -18.76
C PRO A 35 7.70 -1.29 -18.47
N ALA A 36 8.31 -0.50 -19.37
CA ALA A 36 8.39 0.96 -19.24
C ALA A 36 7.00 1.62 -19.13
N ARG A 37 5.94 0.91 -19.53
CA ARG A 37 4.55 1.35 -19.45
C ARG A 37 3.77 0.53 -18.43
N CYS A 38 3.95 0.87 -17.16
CA CYS A 38 3.06 0.50 -16.06
C CYS A 38 1.77 1.34 -16.08
N THR A 39 1.16 1.53 -17.26
CA THR A 39 -0.13 2.20 -17.41
C THR A 39 -1.21 1.14 -17.49
N ASP A 40 -1.44 0.43 -16.38
CA ASP A 40 -2.63 -0.41 -16.27
C ASP A 40 -3.81 0.52 -15.92
N PHE A 41 -4.35 1.17 -16.96
CA PHE A 41 -5.39 2.21 -16.88
C PHE A 41 -6.60 1.77 -16.02
N TRP A 42 -6.87 0.47 -15.99
CA TRP A 42 -8.01 -0.13 -15.30
C TRP A 42 -7.95 -0.04 -13.78
N ARG A 43 -6.77 0.13 -13.16
CA ARG A 43 -6.64 0.16 -11.69
C ARG A 43 -6.38 1.55 -11.10
N ARG A 44 -6.15 2.58 -11.93
CA ARG A 44 -5.64 3.90 -11.48
C ARG A 44 -4.39 3.77 -10.58
N GLU A 45 -3.65 2.68 -10.71
CA GLU A 45 -2.45 2.41 -9.92
C GLU A 45 -1.36 3.38 -10.37
N HIS A 46 -0.67 4.03 -9.42
CA HIS A 46 0.44 4.89 -9.76
C HIS A 46 1.54 4.04 -10.43
N ALA A 47 2.22 4.59 -11.45
CA ALA A 47 3.22 3.85 -12.22
C ALA A 47 4.33 3.26 -11.32
N VAL A 48 4.66 3.98 -10.24
CA VAL A 48 5.57 3.59 -9.15
C VAL A 48 5.11 2.28 -8.49
N ASP A 49 3.86 2.23 -8.01
CA ASP A 49 3.30 1.06 -7.32
C ASP A 49 3.26 -0.17 -8.22
N CYS A 50 2.89 0.01 -9.49
CA CYS A 50 2.89 -1.07 -10.47
C CYS A 50 4.30 -1.65 -10.70
N ARG A 51 5.33 -0.80 -10.85
CA ARG A 51 6.72 -1.27 -11.03
C ARG A 51 7.21 -2.07 -9.82
N ILE A 52 6.97 -1.55 -8.62
CA ILE A 52 7.30 -2.22 -7.36
C ILE A 52 6.59 -3.57 -7.27
N ARG A 53 5.28 -3.62 -7.53
CA ARG A 53 4.51 -4.87 -7.52
C ARG A 53 5.06 -5.90 -8.49
N LEU A 54 5.35 -5.51 -9.74
CA LEU A 54 5.92 -6.43 -10.74
C LEU A 54 7.29 -6.97 -10.33
N ALA A 55 8.15 -6.14 -9.71
CA ALA A 55 9.44 -6.57 -9.20
C ALA A 55 9.30 -7.57 -8.03
N VAL A 56 8.36 -7.34 -7.10
CA VAL A 56 8.06 -8.24 -5.99
C VAL A 56 7.46 -9.57 -6.50
N GLU A 57 6.55 -9.52 -7.47
CA GLU A 57 6.00 -10.73 -8.11
C GLU A 57 7.08 -11.53 -8.85
N ALA A 58 8.03 -10.86 -9.51
CA ALA A 58 9.17 -11.51 -10.14
C ALA A 58 10.04 -12.22 -9.09
N PHE A 59 10.25 -11.60 -7.92
CA PHE A 59 10.96 -12.20 -6.80
C PHE A 59 10.26 -13.44 -6.26
N ALA A 60 8.94 -13.38 -6.09
CA ALA A 60 8.14 -14.52 -5.61
C ALA A 60 8.23 -15.73 -6.57
N ARG A 61 8.33 -15.50 -7.88
CA ARG A 61 8.51 -16.55 -8.90
C ARG A 61 9.96 -17.08 -8.93
N ASN A 62 10.94 -16.18 -8.90
CA ASN A 62 12.36 -16.51 -8.97
C ASN A 62 13.19 -15.42 -8.27
N PRO A 63 13.83 -15.71 -7.12
CA PRO A 63 14.58 -14.71 -6.36
C PRO A 63 15.72 -14.05 -7.15
N VAL A 64 16.38 -14.75 -8.07
CA VAL A 64 17.47 -14.18 -8.87
C VAL A 64 16.90 -13.14 -9.84
N ALA A 65 15.82 -13.48 -10.55
CA ALA A 65 15.16 -12.56 -11.47
C ALA A 65 14.53 -11.36 -10.73
N GLY A 66 13.94 -11.60 -9.55
CA GLY A 66 13.39 -10.54 -8.71
C GLY A 66 14.44 -9.55 -8.22
N LYS A 67 15.61 -10.03 -7.77
CA LYS A 67 16.73 -9.15 -7.39
C LYS A 67 17.15 -8.24 -8.54
N ALA A 68 17.27 -8.79 -9.74
CA ALA A 68 17.59 -8.01 -10.93
C ALA A 68 16.48 -7.00 -11.27
N ALA A 69 15.21 -7.39 -11.14
CA ALA A 69 14.07 -6.51 -11.38
C ALA A 69 13.99 -5.35 -10.37
N ILE A 70 14.25 -5.61 -9.08
CA ILE A 70 14.32 -4.57 -8.05
C ILE A 70 15.49 -3.64 -8.32
N ALA A 71 16.68 -4.16 -8.62
CA ALA A 71 17.86 -3.34 -8.94
C ALA A 71 17.66 -2.43 -10.17
N ALA A 72 16.80 -2.84 -11.11
CA ALA A 72 16.46 -2.09 -12.31
C ALA A 72 15.40 -0.98 -12.09
N LEU A 73 14.82 -0.85 -10.89
CA LEU A 73 13.90 0.25 -10.60
C LEU A 73 14.64 1.59 -10.65
N PRO A 74 14.07 2.64 -11.27
CA PRO A 74 14.77 3.88 -11.57
C PRO A 74 15.16 4.64 -10.30
N GLU A 75 14.21 4.78 -9.38
CA GLU A 75 14.36 5.64 -8.21
C GLU A 75 14.87 4.85 -6.99
N PRO A 76 15.77 5.43 -6.17
CA PRO A 76 16.25 4.79 -4.94
C PRO A 76 15.12 4.35 -4.00
N PHE A 77 14.11 5.21 -3.79
CA PHE A 77 12.99 4.90 -2.92
C PHE A 77 12.16 3.71 -3.44
N GLU A 78 12.07 3.52 -4.76
CA GLU A 78 11.37 2.37 -5.35
C GLU A 78 12.10 1.06 -5.02
N ARG A 79 13.43 1.08 -5.05
CA ARG A 79 14.26 -0.08 -4.69
C ARG A 79 14.09 -0.44 -3.22
N ASP A 80 14.18 0.57 -2.34
CA ASP A 80 14.05 0.39 -0.90
C ASP A 80 12.65 -0.12 -0.51
N TYR A 81 11.61 0.47 -1.10
CA TYR A 81 10.23 0.06 -0.83
C TYR A 81 9.93 -1.33 -1.41
N ALA A 82 10.47 -1.69 -2.58
CA ALA A 82 10.33 -3.04 -3.12
C ALA A 82 10.99 -4.09 -2.21
N TRP A 83 12.17 -3.82 -1.65
CA TRP A 83 12.82 -4.69 -0.68
C TRP A 83 12.01 -4.83 0.61
N TYR A 84 11.46 -3.74 1.13
CA TYR A 84 10.53 -3.78 2.26
C TYR A 84 9.33 -4.68 1.96
N ARG A 85 8.72 -4.55 0.78
CA ARG A 85 7.58 -5.39 0.36
C ARG A 85 7.95 -6.86 0.21
N VAL A 86 9.15 -7.19 -0.28
CA VAL A 86 9.65 -8.59 -0.30
C VAL A 86 9.69 -9.17 1.11
N VAL A 87 10.16 -8.40 2.10
CA VAL A 87 10.23 -8.85 3.49
C VAL A 87 8.84 -9.05 4.11
N GLU A 88 7.92 -8.15 3.78
CA GLU A 88 6.54 -8.20 4.28
C GLU A 88 5.72 -9.33 3.66
N THR A 89 5.87 -9.59 2.35
CA THR A 89 4.92 -10.45 1.61
C THR A 89 5.50 -11.78 1.12
N VAL A 90 6.81 -11.91 0.96
CA VAL A 90 7.44 -13.10 0.33
C VAL A 90 8.35 -13.85 1.28
N ALA A 91 9.19 -13.16 2.04
CA ALA A 91 10.16 -13.80 2.93
C ALA A 91 10.64 -12.85 4.03
N SER A 92 10.23 -13.10 5.27
CA SER A 92 10.70 -12.36 6.44
C SER A 92 12.15 -12.72 6.80
N CYS A 93 13.11 -12.18 6.04
CA CYS A 93 14.53 -12.45 6.22
C CYS A 93 15.32 -11.18 6.54
N ARG A 94 16.06 -11.18 7.66
CA ARG A 94 16.86 -10.04 8.14
C ARG A 94 17.88 -9.58 7.09
N GLU A 95 18.39 -10.52 6.31
CA GLU A 95 19.37 -10.26 5.24
C GLU A 95 18.82 -9.36 4.14
N TYR A 96 17.52 -9.41 3.85
CA TYR A 96 16.91 -8.52 2.87
C TYR A 96 16.77 -7.07 3.37
N CYS A 97 16.71 -6.86 4.69
CA CYS A 97 16.73 -5.51 5.26
C CYS A 97 18.05 -4.77 4.96
N LYS A 98 19.15 -5.49 4.66
CA LYS A 98 20.44 -4.87 4.31
C LYS A 98 20.43 -4.19 2.94
N HIS A 99 19.44 -4.46 2.10
CA HIS A 99 19.30 -3.84 0.79
C HIS A 99 18.48 -2.55 0.82
N ILE A 100 17.95 -2.17 1.98
CA ILE A 100 17.16 -0.95 2.17
C ILE A 100 18.12 0.16 2.62
N GLY A 101 18.24 1.23 1.83
CA GLY A 101 19.06 2.40 2.17
C GLY A 101 18.35 3.38 3.10
N GLU A 102 17.04 3.56 2.94
CA GLU A 102 16.21 4.47 3.72
C GLU A 102 16.05 4.01 5.19
N PRO A 103 16.53 4.78 6.20
CA PRO A 103 16.54 4.35 7.60
C PRO A 103 15.16 3.99 8.17
N THR A 104 14.13 4.73 7.79
CA THR A 104 12.75 4.51 8.25
C THR A 104 12.20 3.14 7.80
N PHE A 105 12.58 2.70 6.59
CA PHE A 105 12.23 1.38 6.10
C PHE A 105 13.08 0.27 6.72
N VAL A 106 14.35 0.54 7.08
CA VAL A 106 15.20 -0.43 7.80
C VAL A 106 14.60 -0.75 9.17
N GLU A 107 14.22 0.26 9.95
CA GLU A 107 13.61 0.06 11.27
C GLU A 107 12.31 -0.74 11.16
N SER A 108 11.47 -0.37 10.20
CA SER A 108 10.21 -1.07 9.90
C SER A 108 10.48 -2.52 9.52
N CYS A 109 11.44 -2.78 8.64
CA CYS A 109 11.85 -4.11 8.20
C CYS A 109 12.32 -4.99 9.37
N LEU A 110 13.21 -4.46 10.23
CA LEU A 110 13.72 -5.18 11.39
C LEU A 110 12.60 -5.50 12.40
N SER A 111 11.63 -4.60 12.57
CA SER A 111 10.48 -4.84 13.45
C SER A 111 9.59 -5.98 12.97
N VAL A 112 9.46 -6.17 11.65
CA VAL A 112 8.70 -7.26 11.02
C VAL A 112 9.41 -8.58 11.21
N VAL A 113 10.72 -8.63 10.96
CA VAL A 113 11.52 -9.87 11.05
C VAL A 113 11.74 -10.33 12.50
N ALA A 114 11.71 -9.43 13.48
CA ALA A 114 11.87 -9.77 14.91
C ALA A 114 10.70 -10.61 15.48
N ARG A 115 9.56 -10.69 14.78
CA ARG A 115 8.42 -11.50 15.19
C ARG A 115 8.58 -12.94 14.69
N PRO A 116 8.16 -13.96 15.45
CA PRO A 116 8.11 -15.34 14.98
C PRO A 116 7.04 -15.50 13.90
N TRP A 117 7.33 -15.03 12.69
CA TRP A 117 6.45 -15.13 11.54
C TRP A 117 6.70 -16.48 10.86
N LYS A 118 5.68 -17.35 10.88
CA LYS A 118 5.68 -18.59 10.09
C LYS A 118 5.10 -18.25 8.73
N HIS A 119 5.93 -18.25 7.68
CA HIS A 119 5.43 -18.17 6.31
C HIS A 119 4.42 -19.31 6.07
N ALA A 120 3.34 -19.06 5.32
CA ALA A 120 2.31 -20.06 5.04
C ALA A 120 2.87 -21.32 4.34
N SER A 121 4.00 -21.19 3.65
CA SER A 121 4.70 -22.29 2.96
C SER A 121 5.77 -23.00 3.81
N GLY A 122 6.05 -22.56 5.04
CA GLY A 122 7.05 -23.18 5.93
C GLY A 122 8.52 -23.07 5.46
N THR A 123 8.81 -22.35 4.37
CA THR A 123 10.17 -22.18 3.85
C THR A 123 10.99 -21.28 4.77
N LYS A 124 12.04 -21.84 5.38
CA LYS A 124 13.07 -21.07 6.10
C LYS A 124 13.81 -20.16 5.11
N CYS A 125 14.42 -19.07 5.60
CA CYS A 125 15.37 -18.27 4.82
C CYS A 125 16.34 -19.22 4.10
N PRO A 126 16.64 -19.02 2.80
CA PRO A 126 17.63 -19.82 2.11
C PRO A 126 18.96 -19.75 2.89
N GLU A 127 19.42 -20.89 3.40
CA GLU A 127 20.57 -21.03 4.32
C GLU A 127 21.90 -20.54 3.74
N THR A 128 21.95 -20.13 2.47
CA THR A 128 23.15 -19.57 1.83
C THR A 128 23.48 -18.15 2.29
N ALA A 129 22.60 -17.49 3.05
CA ALA A 129 22.95 -16.22 3.68
C ALA A 129 23.66 -16.46 5.02
N LYS A 130 24.98 -16.73 4.95
CA LYS A 130 25.83 -16.76 6.14
C LYS A 130 25.72 -15.43 6.87
N ILE A 131 25.18 -15.50 8.08
CA ILE A 131 25.06 -14.41 9.04
C ILE A 131 26.47 -13.90 9.33
N LEU A 132 26.84 -12.76 8.75
CA LEU A 132 27.93 -11.94 9.26
C LEU A 132 27.48 -11.39 10.61
N ALA A 133 28.34 -11.55 11.60
CA ALA A 133 28.13 -11.32 13.02
C ALA A 133 27.25 -10.10 13.36
N ASP A 134 26.50 -10.23 14.45
CA ASP A 134 25.61 -9.19 14.97
C ASP A 134 26.31 -7.83 15.05
N PRO A 135 25.71 -6.76 14.50
CA PRO A 135 26.22 -5.42 14.74
C PRO A 135 26.08 -5.12 16.23
N VAL A 136 27.19 -4.68 16.83
CA VAL A 136 27.27 -4.19 18.20
C VAL A 136 26.17 -3.15 18.41
N LYS A 137 25.27 -3.45 19.35
CA LYS A 137 24.19 -2.57 19.81
C LYS A 137 24.83 -1.27 20.32
N PRO A 138 24.66 -0.11 19.66
CA PRO A 138 25.03 1.15 20.30
C PRO A 138 24.08 1.37 21.48
N ALA A 139 24.66 1.58 22.66
CA ALA A 139 23.93 2.04 23.83
C ALA A 139 23.49 3.48 23.56
N VAL A 140 22.27 3.65 23.05
CA VAL A 140 21.62 4.95 22.97
C VAL A 140 20.63 5.02 24.13
N GLU A 141 20.89 5.98 25.01
CA GLU A 141 20.09 6.37 26.16
C GLU A 141 18.74 6.89 25.66
N GLU A 142 17.67 6.24 26.11
CA GLU A 142 16.31 6.40 25.65
C GLU A 142 15.67 7.61 26.34
N ASP A 143 15.90 8.81 25.82
CA ASP A 143 15.13 10.00 26.19
C ASP A 143 13.86 10.05 25.33
N ARG A 144 12.90 9.21 25.72
CA ARG A 144 11.61 9.05 25.04
C ARG A 144 10.74 10.28 25.34
N ALA A 145 10.87 11.32 24.53
CA ALA A 145 9.89 12.39 24.49
C ALA A 145 8.50 11.79 24.23
N GLU A 146 7.59 12.05 25.16
CA GLU A 146 6.21 11.58 25.14
C GLU A 146 5.53 12.13 23.88
N VAL A 147 5.36 11.28 22.86
CA VAL A 147 4.60 11.64 21.66
C VAL A 147 3.18 11.98 22.13
N PRO A 148 2.65 13.20 21.92
CA PRO A 148 1.28 13.53 22.32
C PRO A 148 0.32 12.68 21.47
N ARG A 149 -0.07 11.54 22.02
CA ARG A 149 -0.95 10.56 21.39
C ARG A 149 -2.39 11.01 21.58
N VAL A 150 -3.08 11.14 20.45
CA VAL A 150 -4.54 11.17 20.26
C VAL A 150 -5.23 12.27 21.08
N GLY A 151 -5.80 13.26 20.39
CA GLY A 151 -6.51 14.38 21.02
C GLY A 151 -7.48 13.92 22.12
N HIS A 152 -7.43 14.60 23.26
CA HIS A 152 -8.37 14.40 24.35
C HIS A 152 -9.77 14.72 23.83
N ILE A 153 -10.71 13.77 23.98
CA ILE A 153 -12.10 14.02 23.62
C ILE A 153 -12.82 14.36 24.91
N ASP A 154 -13.16 15.63 25.08
CA ASP A 154 -14.07 16.06 26.14
C ASP A 154 -15.50 15.69 25.74
N VAL A 155 -15.89 14.43 25.98
CA VAL A 155 -17.25 13.96 25.75
C VAL A 155 -18.09 14.28 26.98
N LYS A 156 -18.93 15.32 26.91
CA LYS A 156 -19.87 15.66 27.99
C LYS A 156 -20.94 14.58 28.23
N ALA A 157 -21.29 13.79 27.21
CA ALA A 157 -22.20 12.65 27.28
C ALA A 157 -21.99 11.73 26.06
N GLY A 158 -21.79 10.44 26.28
CA GLY A 158 -21.59 9.43 25.21
C GLY A 158 -20.40 8.50 25.45
N ASP A 159 -20.37 7.37 24.73
CA ASP A 159 -19.23 6.44 24.76
C ASP A 159 -18.07 6.97 23.91
N ALA A 160 -17.11 7.62 24.58
CA ALA A 160 -15.89 8.13 23.94
C ALA A 160 -15.09 7.04 23.22
N GLY A 161 -15.16 5.78 23.69
CA GLY A 161 -14.51 4.63 23.07
C GLY A 161 -15.10 4.31 21.69
N ALA A 162 -16.43 4.31 21.59
CA ALA A 162 -17.14 4.10 20.32
C ALA A 162 -16.82 5.21 19.30
N ILE A 163 -16.79 6.48 19.73
CA ILE A 163 -16.40 7.61 18.87
C ILE A 163 -14.97 7.43 18.35
N GLN A 164 -14.03 7.11 19.25
CA GLN A 164 -12.63 6.87 18.88
C GLN A 164 -12.47 5.72 17.90
N ALA A 165 -13.22 4.63 18.07
CA ALA A 165 -13.18 3.47 17.17
C ALA A 165 -13.60 3.85 15.75
N THR A 166 -14.70 4.59 15.59
CA THR A 166 -15.19 5.05 14.28
C THR A 166 -14.20 6.02 13.61
N ILE A 167 -13.63 6.96 14.37
CA ILE A 167 -12.65 7.90 13.84
C ILE A 167 -11.38 7.16 13.39
N ARG A 168 -10.89 6.18 14.18
CA ARG A 168 -9.75 5.34 13.81
C ARG A 168 -10.03 4.52 12.56
N ALA A 169 -11.23 3.95 12.41
CA ALA A 169 -11.63 3.23 11.20
C ALA A 169 -11.66 4.15 9.95
N SER A 170 -11.93 5.43 10.15
CA SER A 170 -11.97 6.44 9.08
C SER A 170 -10.63 7.13 8.83
N LYS A 171 -9.55 6.75 9.53
CA LYS A 171 -8.22 7.39 9.50
C LYS A 171 -7.69 7.57 8.07
N GLY A 172 -7.78 6.55 7.22
CA GLY A 172 -7.24 6.60 5.86
C GLY A 172 -7.83 7.73 4.99
N ARG A 173 -9.11 8.08 5.19
CA ARG A 173 -9.75 9.19 4.45
C ARG A 173 -9.21 10.55 4.89
N ILE A 174 -8.89 10.70 6.17
CA ILE A 174 -8.29 11.90 6.73
C ILE A 174 -6.83 12.01 6.29
N GLU A 175 -6.09 10.89 6.31
CA GLU A 175 -4.71 10.84 5.81
C GLU A 175 -4.61 11.24 4.34
N THR A 176 -5.62 10.93 3.52
CA THR A 176 -5.66 11.41 2.13
C THR A 176 -5.69 12.94 2.04
N CYS A 177 -6.50 13.62 2.88
CA CYS A 177 -6.52 15.09 2.92
C CYS A 177 -5.14 15.65 3.29
N VAL A 178 -4.48 15.05 4.29
CA VAL A 178 -3.14 15.45 4.75
C VAL A 178 -2.09 15.22 3.66
N GLN A 179 -2.09 14.06 3.02
CA GLN A 179 -1.16 13.74 1.93
C GLN A 179 -1.32 14.70 0.75
N VAL A 180 -2.56 15.05 0.37
CA VAL A 180 -2.80 16.05 -0.68
C VAL A 180 -2.25 17.41 -0.29
N ALA A 181 -2.46 17.85 0.95
CA ALA A 181 -1.89 19.11 1.43
C ALA A 181 -0.35 19.09 1.42
N LEU A 182 0.28 18.00 1.87
CA LEU A 182 1.74 17.83 1.86
C LEU A 182 2.34 17.73 0.46
N MET A 183 1.58 17.25 -0.53
CA MET A 183 2.02 17.25 -1.93
C MET A 183 2.05 18.66 -2.53
N ILE A 184 1.15 19.55 -2.08
CA ILE A 184 1.10 20.95 -2.52
C ILE A 184 2.14 21.78 -1.76
N ASP A 185 2.21 21.61 -0.45
CA ASP A 185 3.15 22.30 0.45
C ASP A 185 3.73 21.30 1.47
N PRO A 186 4.96 20.80 1.22
CA PRO A 186 5.65 19.86 2.12
C PRO A 186 5.91 20.42 3.53
N SER A 187 5.90 21.75 3.69
CA SER A 187 6.13 22.42 4.97
C SER A 187 4.88 22.49 5.85
N THR A 188 3.73 22.03 5.35
CA THR A 188 2.46 22.00 6.10
C THR A 188 2.64 21.20 7.39
N ALA A 189 2.61 21.89 8.53
CA ALA A 189 2.71 21.29 9.85
C ALA A 189 1.77 22.00 10.83
N GLY A 190 1.33 21.31 11.88
CA GLY A 190 0.51 21.89 12.94
C GLY A 190 -0.65 20.99 13.35
N ARG A 191 -1.76 21.60 13.75
CA ARG A 191 -2.94 20.96 14.30
C ARG A 191 -4.22 21.52 13.68
N VAL A 192 -5.12 20.61 13.30
CA VAL A 192 -6.49 20.91 12.90
C VAL A 192 -7.44 20.31 13.94
N GLY A 193 -8.24 21.15 14.58
CA GLY A 193 -9.31 20.76 15.50
C GLY A 193 -10.67 20.88 14.82
N VAL A 194 -11.52 19.87 14.94
CA VAL A 194 -12.89 19.88 14.43
C VAL A 194 -13.85 19.52 15.56
N GLY A 195 -14.87 20.36 15.76
CA GLY A 195 -16.00 20.09 16.64
C GLY A 195 -17.23 19.66 15.84
N PHE A 196 -18.08 18.82 16.43
CA PHE A 196 -19.30 18.33 15.78
C PHE A 196 -20.29 17.74 16.79
N ASP A 197 -21.56 17.68 16.38
CA ASP A 197 -22.64 16.99 17.09
C ASP A 197 -22.89 15.62 16.48
N LEU A 198 -23.14 14.60 17.32
CA LEU A 198 -23.58 13.29 16.87
C LEU A 198 -25.08 13.14 17.11
N SER A 199 -25.81 12.83 16.04
CA SER A 199 -27.24 12.51 16.10
C SER A 199 -27.61 11.57 14.96
N GLN A 200 -28.34 10.50 15.29
CA GLN A 200 -28.79 9.45 14.36
C GLN A 200 -27.63 8.81 13.57
N GLY A 201 -26.49 8.60 14.23
CA GLY A 201 -25.30 7.98 13.62
C GLY A 201 -24.58 8.86 12.61
N LEU A 202 -24.85 10.16 12.61
CA LEU A 202 -24.23 11.14 11.70
C LEU A 202 -23.58 12.28 12.49
N ALA A 203 -22.43 12.73 11.99
CA ALA A 203 -21.81 13.98 12.43
C ALA A 203 -22.50 15.16 11.76
N GLN A 204 -23.10 16.02 12.57
CA GLN A 204 -23.80 17.24 12.19
C GLN A 204 -23.05 18.46 12.75
N ASN A 205 -23.39 19.66 12.27
CA ASN A 205 -22.79 20.92 12.73
C ASN A 205 -21.26 20.89 12.77
N VAL A 206 -20.64 20.24 11.77
CA VAL A 206 -19.19 20.05 11.73
C VAL A 206 -18.51 21.38 11.48
N VAL A 207 -17.71 21.84 12.44
CA VAL A 207 -17.02 23.13 12.42
C VAL A 207 -15.53 22.96 12.73
N VAL A 208 -14.68 23.71 12.04
CA VAL A 208 -13.25 23.77 12.36
C VAL A 208 -13.09 24.70 13.56
N THR A 209 -12.71 24.15 14.72
CA THR A 209 -12.53 24.90 15.96
C THR A 209 -11.13 25.50 16.07
N LYS A 210 -10.13 24.84 15.47
CA LYS A 210 -8.74 25.27 15.50
C LYS A 210 -8.01 24.92 14.21
N ASN A 211 -7.25 25.86 13.65
CA ASN A 211 -6.39 25.61 12.50
C ASN A 211 -5.02 26.29 12.71
N THR A 212 -4.00 25.51 13.04
CA THR A 212 -2.63 26.02 13.22
C THR A 212 -1.71 25.67 12.05
N THR A 213 -2.23 24.96 11.04
CA THR A 213 -1.46 24.64 9.82
C THR A 213 -1.46 25.79 8.81
N ALA A 214 -2.26 26.83 9.04
CA ALA A 214 -2.54 27.91 8.10
C ALA A 214 -3.07 27.43 6.72
N ASN A 215 -3.50 26.16 6.61
CA ASN A 215 -4.02 25.57 5.38
C ASN A 215 -5.54 25.33 5.53
N ASP A 216 -6.34 26.27 5.04
CA ASP A 216 -7.80 26.20 5.14
C ASP A 216 -8.40 25.10 4.26
N GLU A 217 -7.76 24.77 3.13
CA GLU A 217 -8.21 23.68 2.27
C GLU A 217 -8.09 22.32 2.96
N LEU A 218 -6.97 22.10 3.66
CA LEU A 218 -6.77 20.93 4.50
C LEU A 218 -7.83 20.85 5.60
N ALA A 219 -8.05 21.94 6.34
CA ALA A 219 -9.05 21.97 7.41
C ALA A 219 -10.47 21.68 6.88
N ARG A 220 -10.85 22.29 5.75
CA ARG A 220 -12.13 22.02 5.07
C ARG A 220 -12.24 20.57 4.60
N CYS A 221 -11.16 19.99 4.07
CA CYS A 221 -11.13 18.59 3.65
C CYS A 221 -11.38 17.65 4.83
N ILE A 222 -10.68 17.87 5.96
CA ILE A 222 -10.84 17.08 7.18
C ILE A 222 -12.28 17.17 7.70
N ALA A 223 -12.82 18.39 7.87
CA ALA A 223 -14.20 18.59 8.31
C ALA A 223 -15.22 17.89 7.39
N LYS A 224 -15.02 17.96 6.06
CA LYS A 224 -15.86 17.26 5.09
C LYS A 224 -15.80 15.73 5.24
N GLN A 225 -14.65 15.15 5.59
CA GLN A 225 -14.57 13.71 5.85
C GLN A 225 -15.25 13.32 7.16
N VAL A 226 -15.10 14.15 8.21
CA VAL A 226 -15.80 13.96 9.50
C VAL A 226 -17.32 13.95 9.30
N GLY A 227 -17.88 14.89 8.55
CA GLY A 227 -19.32 14.93 8.23
C GLY A 227 -19.82 13.75 7.41
N LYS A 228 -18.94 12.92 6.84
CA LYS A 228 -19.28 11.70 6.10
C LYS A 228 -19.12 10.42 6.92
N MET A 229 -18.62 10.52 8.15
CA MET A 229 -18.47 9.36 9.04
C MET A 229 -19.85 8.85 9.47
N ARG A 230 -19.93 7.53 9.67
CA ARG A 230 -21.13 6.84 10.15
C ARG A 230 -20.83 6.29 11.52
N PHE A 231 -21.57 6.74 12.52
CA PHE A 231 -21.49 6.30 13.91
C PHE A 231 -22.66 5.35 14.22
N ASP A 232 -22.63 4.79 15.42
CA ASP A 232 -23.79 4.05 15.94
C ASP A 232 -25.04 4.97 15.94
N PRO A 233 -26.18 4.52 15.40
CA PRO A 233 -27.39 5.35 15.32
C PRO A 233 -27.95 5.77 16.68
N GLU A 234 -27.69 5.01 17.75
CA GLU A 234 -28.15 5.31 19.11
C GLU A 234 -27.21 6.28 19.84
N LEU A 235 -26.02 6.51 19.29
CA LEU A 235 -25.02 7.39 19.89
C LEU A 235 -25.39 8.87 19.67
N VAL A 236 -25.63 9.56 20.78
CA VAL A 236 -25.80 11.01 20.84
C VAL A 236 -24.68 11.59 21.70
N ALA A 237 -23.93 12.53 21.14
CA ALA A 237 -22.80 13.15 21.82
C ALA A 237 -22.50 14.54 21.24
N HIS A 238 -21.88 15.38 22.05
CA HIS A 238 -21.26 16.64 21.63
C HIS A 238 -19.74 16.49 21.71
N VAL A 239 -19.03 16.81 20.64
CA VAL A 239 -17.57 16.79 20.59
C VAL A 239 -17.08 18.22 20.39
N ASP A 240 -16.56 18.82 21.46
CA ASP A 240 -16.04 20.20 21.45
C ASP A 240 -14.86 20.35 20.47
N GLU A 241 -13.88 19.43 20.56
CA GLU A 241 -12.74 19.38 19.64
C GLU A 241 -12.19 17.95 19.52
N TYR A 242 -12.10 17.45 18.29
CA TYR A 242 -11.20 16.34 17.94
C TYR A 242 -10.02 16.87 17.14
N ALA A 243 -8.80 16.56 17.58
CA ALA A 243 -7.59 17.13 17.01
C ALA A 243 -6.80 16.13 16.16
N TRP A 244 -6.45 16.56 14.94
CA TRP A 244 -5.48 15.89 14.08
C TRP A 244 -4.18 16.70 14.04
N VAL A 245 -3.08 16.04 14.40
CA VAL A 245 -1.73 16.59 14.29
C VAL A 245 -1.17 16.21 12.91
N VAL A 246 -0.64 17.21 12.23
CA VAL A 246 0.00 17.08 10.92
C VAL A 246 1.47 17.43 11.10
N SER A 247 2.33 16.47 10.78
CA SER A 247 3.76 16.68 10.77
C SER A 247 4.21 16.82 9.31
N GLY A 248 4.83 17.96 9.01
CA GLY A 248 5.51 18.18 7.74
C GLY A 248 6.64 17.17 7.54
N ARG A 249 7.14 17.08 6.29
CA ARG A 249 8.32 16.26 5.98
C ARG A 249 9.62 17.01 6.25
#